data_AF-A0A354YVM3-F1
#
_entry.id   AF-A0A354YVM3-F1
#
_cell.length_a   1.000
_cell.length_b   1.000
_cell.length_c   1.000
_cell.angle_alpha   90.00
_cell.angle_beta   90.00
_cell.angle_gamma   90.00
#
_symmetry.space_group_name_H-M   'P 1'
#
loop_
_entity.id
_entity.type
_entity.pdbx_description
1 polymer ?
#
loop_
_entity_poly.entity_id
_entity_poly.type
_entity_poly.pdbx_seq_one_letter_code
_entity_poly.pdbx_strand_id
1 'polypeptide(L)' 'MKIRWLGHASFLIETGKERIITDPFDERAGYAVFTETVDIATVSHEHWDH' A
#
# COMPACT_ATOMS: atom_id res chain seq x y z
N MET A 1 -5.63 -12.01 10.06
CA MET A 1 -4.86 -10.83 9.62
C MET A 1 -3.64 -11.32 8.86
N LYS A 2 -3.46 -10.87 7.62
CA LYS A 2 -2.25 -11.12 6.82
C LYS A 2 -1.64 -9.78 6.44
N ILE A 3 -0.32 -9.71 6.45
CA ILE A 3 0.42 -8.50 6.08
C ILE A 3 1.41 -8.89 4.98
N ARG A 4 1.38 -8.15 3.87
CA ARG A 4 2.31 -8.31 2.75
C ARG A 4 3.02 -6.99 2.50
N TRP A 5 4.35 -7.03 2.49
CA TRP A 5 5.17 -5.90 2.09
C TRP A 5 5.14 -5.75 0.57
N LEU A 6 4.91 -4.53 0.09
CA LEU A 6 4.80 -4.22 -1.35
C LEU A 6 6.05 -3.50 -1.90
N GLY A 7 6.92 -3.01 -1.02
CA GLY A 7 8.01 -2.10 -1.37
C GLY A 7 7.97 -0.84 -0.50
N HIS A 8 9.08 -0.11 -0.40
CA HIS A 8 9.16 1.14 0.37
C HIS A 8 8.50 1.01 1.76
N ALA A 9 7.62 1.94 2.12
CA ALA A 9 6.76 1.96 3.30
C ALA A 9 5.33 1.42 3.03
N SER A 10 5.11 0.74 1.90
CA SER A 10 3.79 0.24 1.51
C SER A 10 3.56 -1.20 1.94
N PHE A 11 2.41 -1.43 2.57
CA PHE A 11 1.95 -2.73 3.02
C PHE A 11 0.51 -2.95 2.59
N LEU A 12 0.20 -4.16 2.13
CA LEU A 12 -1.16 -4.66 2.02
C LEU A 12 -1.52 -5.42 3.30
N ILE A 13 -2.55 -4.98 3.99
CA ILE A 13 -3.10 -5.61 5.18
C ILE A 13 -4.47 -6.18 4.81
N GLU A 14 -4.61 -7.49 4.97
CA GLU A 14 -5.89 -8.19 4.76
C GLU A 14 -6.46 -8.64 6.09
N THR A 15 -7.65 -8.13 6.43
CA THR A 15 -8.37 -8.45 7.66
C THR A 15 -9.78 -8.91 7.32
N GLY A 16 -10.14 -10.17 7.60
CA GLY A 16 -11.52 -10.63 7.42
C GLY A 16 -12.03 -10.44 5.99
N LYS A 17 -12.75 -9.35 5.73
CA LYS A 17 -13.32 -8.97 4.43
C LYS A 17 -12.62 -7.77 3.79
N GLU A 18 -11.86 -6.99 4.56
CA GLU A 18 -11.27 -5.73 4.15
C GLU A 18 -9.81 -5.89 3.71
N ARG A 19 -9.45 -5.13 2.68
CA ARG A 19 -8.09 -4.93 2.17
C ARG A 19 -7.68 -3.48 2.37
N ILE A 20 -6.59 -3.26 3.09
CA ILE A 20 -6.06 -1.94 3.42
C ILE A 20 -4.66 -1.81 2.82
N ILE A 21 -4.41 -0.75 2.06
CA ILE A 21 -3.06 -0.39 1.62
C ILE A 21 -2.54 0.80 2.44
N THR A 22 -1.27 0.75 2.82
CA THR A 22 -0.55 1.89 3.41
C THR A 22 0.40 2.50 2.40
N ASP A 23 0.55 3.82 2.44
CA ASP A 23 1.54 4.61 1.70
C ASP A 23 1.76 4.13 0.25
N PRO A 24 0.70 4.10 -0.58
CA PRO A 24 0.80 3.65 -1.97
C PRO A 24 1.69 4.60 -2.79
N PHE A 25 2.71 4.04 -3.43
CA PHE A 25 3.65 4.77 -4.28
C PHE A 25 3.43 4.46 -5.78
N ASP A 26 4.09 5.24 -6.63
CA ASP A 26 4.19 4.99 -8.07
C ASP A 26 5.55 4.39 -8.48
N GLU A 27 5.71 4.12 -9.78
CA GLU A 27 6.89 3.46 -10.35
C GLU A 27 8.22 4.16 -10.05
N ARG A 28 8.22 5.46 -9.69
CA ARG A 28 9.44 6.22 -9.36
C ARG A 28 10.12 5.69 -8.10
N ALA A 29 9.40 4.96 -7.24
CA ALA A 29 9.95 4.30 -6.05
C ALA A 29 10.78 3.03 -6.38
N GLY A 30 10.72 2.52 -7.62
CA GLY A 30 11.53 1.37 -8.07
C GLY A 30 11.01 0.00 -7.63
N TYR A 31 9.81 -0.07 -7.05
CA TYR A 31 9.12 -1.31 -6.69
C TYR A 31 7.95 -1.59 -7.64
N ALA A 32 7.47 -2.83 -7.64
CA ALA A 32 6.27 -3.18 -8.39
C ALA A 32 5.05 -2.45 -7.81
N VAL A 33 4.41 -1.62 -8.63
CA VAL A 33 3.21 -0.88 -8.23
C VAL A 33 2.07 -1.86 -7.99
N PHE A 34 1.42 -1.72 -6.85
CA PHE A 34 0.25 -2.51 -6.52
C PHE A 34 -0.98 -1.98 -7.28
N THR A 35 -1.65 -2.85 -8.03
CA THR A 35 -2.70 -2.47 -9.00
C THR A 35 -4.07 -3.11 -8.74
N GLU A 36 -4.21 -3.90 -7.67
CA GLU A 36 -5.50 -4.49 -7.31
C GLU A 36 -6.36 -3.52 -6.50
N THR A 37 -7.67 -3.79 -6.47
CA THR A 37 -8.62 -3.03 -5.67
C THR A 37 -8.45 -3.29 -4.17
N VAL A 38 -8.60 -2.22 -3.40
CA VAL A 38 -8.58 -2.20 -1.93
C VAL A 38 -9.78 -1.40 -1.42
N ASP A 39 -10.18 -1.66 -0.18
CA ASP A 39 -11.30 -0.97 0.45
C ASP A 39 -10.85 0.35 1.09
N ILE A 40 -9.61 0.40 1.60
CA ILE A 40 -9.07 1.55 2.32
C ILE A 40 -7.63 1.80 1.86
N ALA A 41 -7.30 3.07 1.61
CA ALA A 41 -5.93 3.55 1.43
C ALA A 41 -5.61 4.60 2.50
N THR A 42 -4.45 4.46 3.14
CA THR A 42 -3.95 5.43 4.13
C THR A 42 -2.64 6.02 3.65
N VAL A 43 -2.50 7.34 3.77
CA VAL A 43 -1.26 8.07 3.48
C VAL A 43 -0.78 8.68 4.78
N SER A 44 0.44 8.32 5.20
CA SER A 44 0.99 8.75 6.49
C SER A 44 1.33 10.25 6.53
N HIS A 45 1.80 10.82 5.41
CA HIS A 45 2.15 12.23 5.23
C HIS A 45 2.34 12.58 3.75
N GLU A 46 2.45 13.86 3.42
CA GLU A 46 2.42 14.38 2.03
C GLU A 46 3.80 14.39 1.32
N HIS A 47 4.65 13.40 1.56
CA HIS A 47 5.80 13.18 0.68
C HIS A 47 5.36 12.41 -0.57
N TRP A 48 6.09 12.60 -1.67
CA TRP A 48 5.66 12.12 -2.99
C TRP A 48 5.67 10.59 -3.13
N ASP A 49 6.44 9.90 -2.29
CA ASP A 49 6.62 8.45 -2.25
C ASP A 49 5.66 7.73 -1.27
N HIS A 50 4.61 8.43 -0.81
CA HIS A 50 3.58 7.94 0.11
C HIS A 50 2.14 8.21 -0.35
#